data_AF-A0A4Q2Z0X8-F1
#
_entry.id   AF-A0A4Q2Z0X8-F1
#
_cell.length_a   1.000
_cell.length_b   1.000
_cell.length_c   1.000
_cell.angle_alpha   90.00
_cell.angle_beta   90.00
_cell.angle_gamma   90.00
#
_symmetry.space_group_name_H-M   'P 1'
#
loop_
_entity.id
_entity.type
_entity.pdbx_description
1 polymer ?
#
loop_
_entity_poly.entity_id
_entity_poly.type
_entity_poly.pdbx_seq_one_letter_code
_entity_poly.pdbx_strand_id
1 'polypeptide(L)'
;MKTFFSLALLALAPIVQGQDFIRQIQTVNNAPVIYDMPVTSNEGSVMSKPLTADSAIFQLYTTVAGTNNTTTLKKLDEKAVGTFLPQVTVTALSEDPYFPPRTRADKPYGMRITIAGMSNAATVPDYVKKVQVSRSYKLSDATTYAATGAAGTYADSFVFRENGTFTDNAILQRLPANRPTKAVGQEAFTVYIHPDAGATQAELAKSTVTIWPVAEGGIQGIDAGRTYNDAPQTGSITLRDLYPKSVTYAQIYRGKQTTGKVGVPIPSTVLSYDTHAPQNAQLALGNLGSLLGEDGIYTIEVLTITPFNGGAPEYLAHASFNLKRTIRT
;
A
#
# COMPACT_ATOMS: atom_id res chain seq x y z
N MET A 1 9.97 -19.13 45.61
CA MET A 1 11.18 -18.34 45.34
C MET A 1 10.90 -17.40 44.19
N LYS A 2 10.97 -16.08 44.42
CA LYS A 2 10.80 -15.04 43.39
C LYS A 2 12.17 -14.83 42.74
N THR A 3 12.33 -15.21 41.48
CA THR A 3 13.55 -14.95 40.69
C THR A 3 13.47 -13.55 40.10
N PHE A 4 14.39 -12.69 40.54
CA PHE A 4 14.59 -11.35 39.99
C PHE A 4 15.16 -11.46 38.56
N PHE A 5 14.49 -10.82 37.59
CA PHE A 5 15.06 -10.55 36.28
C PHE A 5 16.14 -9.47 36.43
N SER A 6 17.39 -9.82 36.15
CA SER A 6 18.48 -8.85 36.05
C SER A 6 18.43 -8.19 34.68
N LEU A 7 18.17 -6.88 34.66
CA LEU A 7 18.24 -6.06 33.46
C LEU A 7 19.73 -5.84 33.13
N ALA A 8 20.26 -6.51 32.10
CA ALA A 8 21.61 -6.27 31.64
C ALA A 8 21.68 -4.88 30.97
N LEU A 9 22.46 -3.97 31.57
CA LEU A 9 22.74 -2.65 31.05
C LEU A 9 23.63 -2.79 29.80
N LEU A 10 23.09 -2.50 28.61
CA LEU A 10 23.90 -2.44 27.38
C LEU A 10 24.85 -1.25 27.45
N ALA A 11 26.16 -1.52 27.47
CA ALA A 11 27.16 -0.50 27.23
C ALA A 11 27.18 -0.16 25.73
N LEU A 12 26.52 0.93 25.35
CA LEU A 12 26.67 1.54 24.03
C LEU A 12 28.04 2.20 23.96
N ALA A 13 28.87 1.81 22.99
CA ALA A 13 30.03 2.61 22.62
C ALA A 13 29.55 4.00 22.12
N PRO A 14 30.28 5.09 22.43
CA PRO A 14 29.89 6.42 21.99
C PRO A 14 29.95 6.50 20.46
N ILE A 15 28.79 6.71 19.85
CA ILE A 15 28.67 7.05 18.42
C ILE A 15 29.23 8.46 18.25
N VAL A 16 30.15 8.64 17.30
CA VAL A 16 30.55 9.99 16.84
C VAL A 16 29.31 10.63 16.20
N GLN A 17 28.81 11.70 16.81
CA GLN A 17 27.62 12.42 16.32
C GLN A 17 27.77 12.80 14.85
N GLY A 18 26.77 12.46 14.03
CA GLY A 18 26.63 12.97 12.67
C GLY A 18 27.14 12.07 11.54
N GLN A 19 27.62 10.86 11.82
CA GLN A 19 28.18 9.98 10.80
C GLN A 19 27.30 8.75 10.52
N ASP A 20 27.08 8.46 9.25
CA ASP A 20 26.42 7.23 8.78
C ASP A 20 27.28 6.00 9.11
N PHE A 21 26.66 4.87 9.42
CA PHE A 21 27.39 3.67 9.84
C PHE A 21 26.68 2.38 9.45
N ILE A 22 27.47 1.32 9.37
CA ILE A 22 26.99 -0.05 9.30
C ILE A 22 27.13 -0.66 10.68
N ARG A 23 26.02 -1.10 11.26
CA ARG A 23 25.99 -1.86 12.50
C ARG A 23 26.05 -3.35 12.21
N GLN A 24 27.06 -4.03 12.73
CA GLN A 24 27.14 -5.48 12.74
C GLN A 24 26.73 -6.00 14.13
N ILE A 25 25.73 -6.89 14.17
CA ILE A 25 25.26 -7.57 15.37
C ILE A 25 25.57 -9.05 15.21
N GLN A 26 26.32 -9.65 16.13
CA GLN A 26 26.60 -11.08 16.15
C GLN A 26 26.60 -11.63 17.57
N THR A 27 26.33 -12.92 17.73
CA THR A 27 26.33 -13.58 19.05
C THR A 27 27.71 -14.13 19.36
N VAL A 28 28.43 -13.54 20.32
CA VAL A 28 29.74 -14.01 20.77
C VAL A 28 29.59 -14.54 22.19
N ASN A 29 29.96 -15.81 22.43
CA ASN A 29 29.83 -16.46 23.74
C ASN A 29 28.40 -16.35 24.35
N ASN A 30 27.37 -16.60 23.52
CA ASN A 30 25.95 -16.47 23.89
C ASN A 30 25.50 -15.06 24.31
N ALA A 31 26.30 -14.03 24.04
CA ALA A 31 25.93 -12.63 24.26
C ALA A 31 25.89 -11.86 22.92
N PRO A 32 24.92 -10.96 22.72
CA PRO A 32 24.92 -10.09 21.56
C PRO A 32 26.08 -9.10 21.65
N VAL A 33 26.88 -9.01 20.61
CA VAL A 33 27.95 -8.01 20.44
C VAL A 33 27.62 -7.14 19.25
N ILE A 34 27.74 -5.83 19.45
CA ILE A 34 27.40 -4.80 18.46
C ILE A 34 28.69 -4.07 18.06
N TYR A 35 28.92 -3.95 16.76
CA TYR A 35 30.01 -3.17 16.18
C TYR A 35 29.41 -2.12 15.24
N ASP A 36 29.56 -0.85 15.59
CA ASP A 36 29.21 0.26 14.70
C ASP A 36 30.45 0.65 13.89
N MET A 37 30.35 0.51 12.57
CA MET A 37 31.44 0.78 11.63
C MET A 37 31.09 2.03 10.82
N PRO A 38 31.76 3.16 11.06
CA PRO A 38 31.45 4.40 10.37
C PRO A 38 31.71 4.25 8.87
N VAL A 39 30.85 4.88 8.08
CA VAL A 39 30.98 4.98 6.62
C VAL A 39 31.36 6.41 6.29
N THR A 40 32.38 6.59 5.44
CA THR A 40 32.95 7.91 5.10
C THR A 40 32.53 8.41 3.72
N SER A 41 31.83 7.59 2.93
CA SER A 41 31.41 7.92 1.57
C SER A 41 30.11 7.19 1.22
N ASN A 42 29.36 7.72 0.26
CA ASN A 42 28.09 7.13 -0.20
C ASN A 42 28.30 5.87 -1.07
N GLU A 43 29.55 5.55 -1.39
CA GLU A 43 29.97 4.38 -2.16
C GLU A 43 31.23 3.79 -1.52
N GLY A 44 31.40 2.46 -1.61
CA GLY A 44 32.62 1.79 -1.17
C GLY A 44 32.35 0.46 -0.46
N SER A 45 33.38 -0.03 0.22
CA SER A 45 33.35 -1.27 1.00
C SER A 45 34.01 -1.07 2.35
N VAL A 46 33.37 -1.57 3.42
CA VAL A 46 33.94 -1.60 4.77
C VAL A 46 34.12 -3.06 5.18
N MET A 47 35.29 -3.40 5.69
CA MET A 47 35.55 -4.74 6.19
C MET A 47 34.74 -5.01 7.46
N SER A 48 34.00 -6.11 7.48
CA SER A 48 33.28 -6.54 8.68
C SER A 48 34.26 -6.93 9.79
N LYS A 49 33.79 -6.92 11.04
CA LYS A 49 34.50 -7.62 12.10
C LYS A 49 34.44 -9.14 11.82
N PRO A 50 35.48 -9.90 12.21
CA PRO A 50 35.48 -11.34 12.06
C PRO A 50 34.19 -11.94 12.61
N LEU A 51 33.60 -12.85 11.84
CA LEU A 51 32.47 -13.63 12.29
C LEU A 51 32.99 -14.69 13.27
N THR A 52 32.61 -14.56 14.53
CA THR A 52 32.92 -15.56 15.57
C THR A 52 31.70 -16.45 15.86
N ALA A 53 30.64 -16.28 15.09
CA ALA A 53 29.34 -16.94 15.22
C ALA A 53 28.87 -17.45 13.86
N ASP A 54 27.89 -18.35 13.85
CA ASP A 54 27.30 -18.91 12.63
C ASP A 54 26.50 -17.89 11.80
N SER A 55 26.23 -16.71 12.35
CA SER A 55 25.53 -15.63 11.68
C SER A 55 25.87 -14.23 12.22
N ALA A 56 25.63 -13.22 11.40
CA ALA A 56 25.64 -11.82 11.78
C ALA A 56 24.54 -11.04 11.03
N ILE A 57 24.07 -9.96 11.64
CA ILE A 57 23.12 -9.01 11.05
C ILE A 57 23.87 -7.72 10.78
N PHE A 58 23.77 -7.22 9.55
CA PHE A 58 24.30 -5.94 9.13
C PHE A 58 23.13 -4.97 8.92
N GLN A 59 23.14 -3.84 9.61
CA GLN A 59 22.13 -2.80 9.49
C GLN A 59 22.80 -1.50 9.02
N LEU A 60 22.33 -0.94 7.92
CA LEU A 60 22.79 0.35 7.43
C LEU A 60 21.97 1.45 8.09
N TYR A 61 22.62 2.39 8.75
CA TYR A 61 22.00 3.56 9.37
C TYR A 61 22.50 4.85 8.74
N THR A 62 21.57 5.78 8.53
CA THR A 62 21.89 7.17 8.23
C THR A 62 21.39 8.09 9.33
N THR A 63 22.03 9.24 9.39
CA THR A 63 21.76 10.29 10.35
C THR A 63 20.93 11.38 9.69
N VAL A 64 19.66 11.52 10.09
CA VAL A 64 18.74 12.52 9.51
C VAL A 64 18.61 13.70 10.46
N ALA A 65 18.98 14.89 9.97
CA ALA A 65 18.74 16.15 10.67
C ALA A 65 17.23 16.42 10.77
N GLY A 66 16.75 16.65 11.98
CA GLY A 66 15.40 17.07 12.29
C GLY A 66 15.33 18.54 12.65
N THR A 67 14.11 19.02 12.90
CA THR A 67 13.86 20.35 13.47
C THR A 67 14.57 20.52 14.82
N ASN A 68 14.95 21.75 15.18
CA ASN A 68 15.61 22.09 16.45
C ASN A 68 16.98 21.41 16.67
N ASN A 69 17.79 21.25 15.62
CA ASN A 69 19.10 20.57 15.69
C ASN A 69 19.02 19.15 16.27
N THR A 70 17.84 18.52 16.20
CA THR A 70 17.71 17.12 16.57
C THR A 70 18.27 16.25 15.46
N THR A 71 18.77 15.09 15.84
CA THR A 71 19.33 14.14 14.90
C THR A 71 18.70 12.79 15.18
N THR A 72 18.12 12.18 14.15
CA THR A 72 17.44 10.89 14.26
C THR A 72 18.18 9.85 13.44
N LEU A 73 18.39 8.67 14.04
CA LEU A 73 18.94 7.53 13.33
C LEU A 73 17.83 6.86 12.53
N LYS A 74 18.07 6.69 11.24
CA LYS A 74 17.15 6.01 10.32
C LYS A 74 17.84 4.77 9.76
N LYS A 75 17.27 3.59 10.02
CA LYS A 75 17.70 2.35 9.37
C LYS A 75 17.31 2.40 7.90
N LEU A 76 18.27 2.24 7.02
CA LEU A 76 18.10 2.23 5.57
C LEU A 76 17.93 0.81 5.02
N ASP A 77 18.73 -0.12 5.51
CA ASP A 77 18.70 -1.52 5.07
C ASP A 77 19.14 -2.48 6.20
N GLU A 78 18.81 -3.75 6.03
CA GLU A 78 19.25 -4.84 6.90
C GLU A 78 19.54 -6.11 6.09
N LYS A 79 20.65 -6.76 6.38
CA LYS A 79 21.04 -8.05 5.81
C LYS A 79 21.50 -9.00 6.89
N ALA A 80 20.87 -10.16 6.97
CA ALA A 80 21.38 -11.28 7.74
C ALA A 80 22.31 -12.12 6.86
N VAL A 81 23.48 -12.50 7.40
CA VAL A 81 24.39 -13.45 6.78
C VAL A 81 24.66 -14.60 7.75
N GLY A 82 24.82 -15.81 7.24
CA GLY A 82 25.11 -16.98 8.05
C GLY A 82 25.06 -18.27 7.25
N THR A 83 25.65 -19.33 7.80
CA THR A 83 25.89 -20.60 7.09
C THR A 83 24.60 -21.36 6.76
N PHE A 84 23.55 -21.19 7.56
CA PHE A 84 22.31 -21.95 7.45
C PHE A 84 21.06 -21.05 7.30
N LEU A 85 21.23 -19.79 6.92
CA LEU A 85 20.09 -18.90 6.77
C LEU A 85 19.23 -19.34 5.57
N PRO A 86 17.91 -19.52 5.76
CA PRO A 86 17.03 -19.80 4.65
C PRO A 86 16.99 -18.60 3.71
N GLN A 87 16.95 -18.88 2.41
CA GLN A 87 16.67 -17.88 1.39
C GLN A 87 15.16 -17.68 1.33
N VAL A 88 14.73 -16.44 1.51
CA VAL A 88 13.31 -16.09 1.47
C VAL A 88 13.09 -15.00 0.44
N THR A 89 12.05 -15.17 -0.38
CA THR A 89 11.47 -14.09 -1.16
C THR A 89 10.02 -13.89 -0.73
N VAL A 90 9.59 -12.63 -0.68
CA VAL A 90 8.20 -12.27 -0.43
C VAL A 90 7.78 -11.25 -1.49
N THR A 91 6.59 -11.43 -2.04
CA THR A 91 6.06 -10.59 -3.11
C THR A 91 4.58 -10.35 -2.87
N ALA A 92 4.19 -9.09 -2.78
CA ALA A 92 2.79 -8.69 -2.80
C ALA A 92 2.25 -8.79 -4.24
N LEU A 93 1.05 -9.32 -4.38
CA LEU A 93 0.35 -9.53 -5.65
C LEU A 93 -0.87 -8.63 -5.70
N SER A 94 -1.17 -8.05 -6.85
CA SER A 94 -2.36 -7.23 -7.06
C SER A 94 -2.85 -7.37 -8.50
N GLU A 95 -4.13 -7.07 -8.74
CA GLU A 95 -4.69 -6.91 -10.08
C GLU A 95 -4.09 -5.69 -10.82
N ASP A 96 -3.65 -4.65 -10.09
CA ASP A 96 -2.87 -3.56 -10.70
C ASP A 96 -1.42 -4.02 -10.94
N PRO A 97 -0.94 -4.09 -12.20
CA PRO A 97 0.41 -4.56 -12.54
C PRO A 97 1.52 -3.54 -12.19
N TYR A 98 1.18 -2.41 -11.56
CA TYR A 98 2.14 -1.37 -11.19
C TYR A 98 3.14 -1.84 -10.11
N PHE A 99 4.38 -1.34 -10.17
CA PHE A 99 5.44 -1.61 -9.19
C PHE A 99 5.96 -0.33 -8.52
N PRO A 100 6.07 -0.26 -7.17
CA PRO A 100 5.68 -1.28 -6.19
C PRO A 100 4.16 -1.57 -6.18
N PRO A 101 3.71 -2.79 -5.81
CA PRO A 101 2.31 -3.19 -5.89
C PRO A 101 1.35 -2.21 -5.21
N ARG A 102 0.21 -1.96 -5.86
CA ARG A 102 -0.88 -1.12 -5.36
C ARG A 102 -2.19 -1.86 -5.48
N THR A 103 -3.12 -1.63 -4.58
CA THR A 103 -4.48 -2.17 -4.66
C THR A 103 -5.49 -1.11 -4.20
N ARG A 104 -6.78 -1.35 -4.45
CA ARG A 104 -7.87 -0.50 -3.94
C ARG A 104 -8.40 -1.07 -2.63
N ALA A 105 -8.90 -0.21 -1.76
CA ALA A 105 -9.24 -0.57 -0.38
C ALA A 105 -10.38 -1.61 -0.25
N ASP A 106 -11.18 -1.80 -1.29
CA ASP A 106 -12.24 -2.80 -1.44
C ASP A 106 -11.80 -4.05 -2.23
N LYS A 107 -10.56 -4.10 -2.71
CA LYS A 107 -10.05 -5.20 -3.52
C LYS A 107 -9.14 -6.10 -2.69
N PRO A 108 -9.29 -7.43 -2.80
CA PRO A 108 -8.31 -8.33 -2.25
C PRO A 108 -6.97 -8.11 -2.96
N TYR A 109 -5.91 -8.41 -2.25
CA TYR A 109 -4.57 -8.53 -2.80
C TYR A 109 -3.98 -9.86 -2.34
N GLY A 110 -2.83 -10.24 -2.89
CA GLY A 110 -2.16 -11.47 -2.54
C GLY A 110 -0.78 -11.27 -1.95
N MET A 111 -0.26 -12.35 -1.39
CA MET A 111 1.12 -12.50 -0.96
C MET A 111 1.62 -13.86 -1.44
N ARG A 112 2.82 -13.86 -2.01
CA ARG A 112 3.60 -15.06 -2.28
C ARG A 112 4.87 -15.03 -1.45
N ILE A 113 5.14 -16.13 -0.73
CA ILE A 113 6.38 -16.36 0.00
C ILE A 113 7.04 -17.60 -0.60
N THR A 114 8.32 -17.50 -0.94
CA THR A 114 9.13 -18.67 -1.29
C THR A 114 10.24 -18.82 -0.27
N ILE A 115 10.37 -20.01 0.30
CA ILE A 115 11.37 -20.38 1.30
C ILE A 115 12.21 -21.52 0.73
N ALA A 116 13.52 -21.34 0.71
CA ALA A 116 14.49 -22.34 0.28
C ALA A 116 15.66 -22.41 1.27
N GLY A 117 16.34 -23.56 1.32
CA GLY A 117 17.53 -23.73 2.17
C GLY A 117 17.26 -23.83 3.67
N MET A 118 16.00 -23.90 4.11
CA MET A 118 15.65 -24.22 5.49
C MET A 118 16.05 -25.66 5.81
N SER A 119 16.91 -25.84 6.81
CA SER A 119 17.37 -27.16 7.23
C SER A 119 16.44 -27.75 8.29
N ASN A 120 16.22 -29.06 8.24
CA ASN A 120 15.52 -29.83 9.27
C ASN A 120 16.47 -30.75 10.06
N ALA A 121 17.79 -30.67 9.82
CA ALA A 121 18.76 -31.53 10.48
C ALA A 121 18.79 -31.29 11.99
N ALA A 122 18.88 -32.37 12.77
CA ALA A 122 18.92 -32.30 14.23
C ALA A 122 20.12 -31.51 14.77
N THR A 123 21.21 -31.46 14.01
CA THR A 123 22.47 -30.78 14.36
C THR A 123 22.43 -29.27 14.15
N VAL A 124 21.41 -28.76 13.46
CA VAL A 124 21.30 -27.35 13.13
C VAL A 124 20.49 -26.61 14.22
N PRO A 125 20.82 -25.36 14.56
CA PRO A 125 20.07 -24.58 15.55
C PRO A 125 18.59 -24.39 15.18
N ASP A 126 17.70 -24.29 16.17
CA ASP A 126 16.26 -24.20 15.91
C ASP A 126 15.82 -22.90 15.20
N TYR A 127 16.56 -21.80 15.38
CA TYR A 127 16.23 -20.50 14.78
C TYR A 127 16.30 -20.51 13.24
N VAL A 128 17.03 -21.44 12.62
CA VAL A 128 17.07 -21.58 11.16
C VAL A 128 16.12 -22.66 10.63
N LYS A 129 15.43 -23.38 11.51
CA LYS A 129 14.40 -24.37 11.13
C LYS A 129 13.03 -23.75 10.93
N LYS A 130 12.91 -22.43 11.16
CA LYS A 130 11.65 -21.71 11.13
C LYS A 130 11.87 -20.28 10.66
N VAL A 131 10.89 -19.74 9.96
CA VAL A 131 10.80 -18.30 9.70
C VAL A 131 9.46 -17.77 10.20
N GLN A 132 9.47 -16.54 10.68
CA GLN A 132 8.27 -15.86 11.16
C GLN A 132 7.90 -14.74 10.18
N VAL A 133 6.64 -14.64 9.83
CA VAL A 133 6.09 -13.53 9.04
C VAL A 133 5.25 -12.66 9.95
N SER A 134 5.52 -11.36 9.93
CA SER A 134 4.73 -10.36 10.64
C SER A 134 4.18 -9.35 9.63
N ARG A 135 2.98 -8.83 9.91
CA ARG A 135 2.36 -7.76 9.12
C ARG A 135 2.47 -6.43 9.84
N SER A 136 2.78 -5.39 9.11
CA SER A 136 2.79 -4.01 9.62
C SER A 136 2.12 -3.06 8.65
N TYR A 137 1.82 -1.85 9.11
CA TYR A 137 1.21 -0.82 8.29
C TYR A 137 1.80 0.57 8.55
N LYS A 138 1.65 1.44 7.56
CA LYS A 138 1.91 2.88 7.63
C LYS A 138 0.75 3.61 6.97
N LEU A 139 0.01 4.39 7.75
CA LEU A 139 -1.08 5.21 7.23
C LEU A 139 -0.51 6.37 6.40
N SER A 140 -1.28 6.78 5.40
CA SER A 140 -1.05 8.00 4.64
C SER A 140 -2.11 9.03 4.97
N ASP A 141 -1.81 10.30 4.72
CA ASP A 141 -2.79 11.38 4.78
C ASP A 141 -3.88 11.15 3.73
N ALA A 142 -5.15 11.20 4.15
CA ALA A 142 -6.26 10.84 3.28
C ALA A 142 -6.58 11.90 2.20
N THR A 143 -5.98 13.09 2.27
CA THR A 143 -6.25 14.19 1.33
C THR A 143 -5.11 14.36 0.33
N THR A 144 -3.87 14.30 0.82
CA THR A 144 -2.64 14.51 0.04
C THR A 144 -1.98 13.20 -0.38
N TYR A 145 -2.43 12.07 0.18
CA TYR A 145 -1.88 10.73 -0.04
C TYR A 145 -0.41 10.57 0.39
N ALA A 146 0.13 11.51 1.17
CA ALA A 146 1.49 11.46 1.67
C ALA A 146 1.63 10.46 2.83
N ALA A 147 2.73 9.69 2.89
CA ALA A 147 2.98 8.65 3.89
C ALA A 147 3.38 9.20 5.28
N THR A 148 2.60 10.14 5.81
CA THR A 148 2.87 10.88 7.06
C THR A 148 2.13 10.35 8.28
N GLY A 149 1.22 9.38 8.11
CA GLY A 149 0.33 8.91 9.16
C GLY A 149 0.98 7.96 10.18
N ALA A 150 0.18 7.48 11.13
CA ALA A 150 0.62 6.53 12.14
C ALA A 150 1.09 5.21 11.53
N ALA A 151 2.02 4.53 12.21
CA ALA A 151 2.48 3.20 11.84
C ALA A 151 2.17 2.21 12.97
N GLY A 152 2.04 0.94 12.64
CA GLY A 152 1.81 -0.11 13.62
C GLY A 152 2.09 -1.50 13.07
N THR A 153 1.99 -2.49 13.95
CA THR A 153 2.14 -3.91 13.63
C THR A 153 0.84 -4.61 13.99
N TYR A 154 0.40 -5.54 13.15
CA TYR A 154 -0.75 -6.35 13.46
C TYR A 154 -0.37 -7.48 14.42
N ALA A 155 -1.35 -7.98 15.18
CA ALA A 155 -1.11 -9.07 16.14
C ALA A 155 -0.92 -10.45 15.47
N ASP A 156 -1.32 -10.60 14.20
CA ASP A 156 -1.12 -11.85 13.47
C ASP A 156 0.36 -12.05 13.11
N SER A 157 0.81 -13.27 13.38
CA SER A 157 2.11 -13.77 12.95
C SER A 157 1.95 -15.20 12.44
N PHE A 158 2.76 -15.55 11.45
CA PHE A 158 2.75 -16.86 10.83
C PHE A 158 4.13 -17.48 10.96
N VAL A 159 4.21 -18.77 11.26
CA VAL A 159 5.49 -19.48 11.37
C VAL A 159 5.52 -20.60 10.35
N PHE A 160 6.52 -20.57 9.47
CA PHE A 160 6.77 -21.59 8.47
C PHE A 160 7.93 -22.48 8.92
N ARG A 161 7.81 -23.78 8.70
CA ARG A 161 8.73 -24.82 9.20
C ARG A 161 9.28 -25.73 8.10
N GLU A 162 9.01 -25.37 6.85
CA GLU A 162 9.43 -26.15 5.69
C GLU A 162 9.73 -25.22 4.51
N ASN A 163 10.52 -25.75 3.56
CA ASN A 163 10.75 -25.11 2.28
C ASN A 163 9.50 -25.21 1.40
N GLY A 164 9.31 -24.24 0.51
CA GLY A 164 8.21 -24.26 -0.44
C GLY A 164 7.77 -22.88 -0.89
N THR A 165 6.75 -22.86 -1.73
CA THR A 165 6.07 -21.64 -2.15
C THR A 165 4.66 -21.62 -1.56
N PHE A 166 4.39 -20.59 -0.75
CA PHE A 166 3.11 -20.36 -0.10
C PHE A 166 2.46 -19.14 -0.72
N THR A 167 1.21 -19.27 -1.15
CA THR A 167 0.47 -18.16 -1.77
C THR A 167 -0.89 -18.00 -1.11
N ASP A 168 -1.22 -16.78 -0.72
CA ASP A 168 -2.57 -16.35 -0.35
C ASP A 168 -2.97 -15.23 -1.31
N ASN A 169 -4.11 -15.36 -1.98
CA ASN A 169 -4.60 -14.38 -2.96
C ASN A 169 -5.84 -13.60 -2.47
N ALA A 170 -6.29 -13.85 -1.24
CA ALA A 170 -7.56 -13.34 -0.72
C ALA A 170 -7.36 -12.43 0.50
N ILE A 171 -6.25 -11.71 0.55
CA ILE A 171 -5.94 -10.83 1.68
C ILE A 171 -6.71 -9.52 1.51
N LEU A 172 -7.55 -9.20 2.50
CA LEU A 172 -8.18 -7.89 2.61
C LEU A 172 -7.29 -6.97 3.47
N GLN A 173 -7.27 -5.69 3.10
CA GLN A 173 -6.61 -4.66 3.90
C GLN A 173 -7.28 -4.51 5.27
N ARG A 174 -6.48 -4.17 6.27
CA ARG A 174 -6.88 -3.97 7.68
C ARG A 174 -6.35 -2.63 8.21
N LEU A 175 -6.12 -1.65 7.34
CA LEU A 175 -5.65 -0.33 7.75
C LEU A 175 -6.69 0.31 8.69
N PRO A 176 -6.27 0.90 9.81
CA PRO A 176 -7.18 1.67 10.66
C PRO A 176 -7.80 2.84 9.91
N ALA A 177 -9.11 2.81 9.69
CA ALA A 177 -9.88 3.88 9.05
C ALA A 177 -11.34 3.87 9.51
N ASN A 178 -11.98 5.05 9.56
CA ASN A 178 -13.40 5.17 9.91
C ASN A 178 -14.32 4.50 8.88
N ARG A 179 -13.91 4.50 7.60
CA ARG A 179 -14.58 3.84 6.49
C ARG A 179 -13.55 2.94 5.81
N PRO A 180 -13.70 1.60 5.83
CA PRO A 180 -12.71 0.69 5.22
C PRO A 180 -12.44 0.99 3.75
N THR A 181 -13.45 1.39 2.98
CA THR A 181 -13.30 1.77 1.56
C THR A 181 -12.52 3.07 1.35
N LYS A 182 -12.25 3.84 2.40
CA LYS A 182 -11.47 5.08 2.37
C LYS A 182 -10.13 4.95 3.08
N ALA A 183 -9.70 3.72 3.37
CA ALA A 183 -8.39 3.47 3.91
C ALA A 183 -7.30 3.87 2.90
N VAL A 184 -6.25 4.53 3.41
CA VAL A 184 -5.10 4.99 2.62
C VAL A 184 -3.82 4.70 3.39
N GLY A 185 -2.88 4.00 2.76
CA GLY A 185 -1.62 3.67 3.42
C GLY A 185 -0.87 2.55 2.73
N GLN A 186 0.03 1.94 3.47
CA GLN A 186 0.80 0.78 3.02
C GLN A 186 0.68 -0.32 4.06
N GLU A 187 0.54 -1.56 3.59
CA GLU A 187 0.78 -2.75 4.40
C GLU A 187 2.09 -3.39 3.96
N ALA A 188 2.79 -4.00 4.91
CA ALA A 188 4.05 -4.68 4.68
C ALA A 188 4.02 -6.08 5.29
N PHE A 189 4.56 -7.03 4.55
CA PHE A 189 4.84 -8.38 5.01
C PHE A 189 6.34 -8.50 5.16
N THR A 190 6.78 -8.68 6.40
CA THR A 190 8.19 -8.83 6.71
C THR A 190 8.43 -10.23 7.23
N VAL A 191 9.35 -10.94 6.59
CA VAL A 191 9.80 -12.26 7.00
C VAL A 191 11.07 -12.11 7.81
N TYR A 192 11.08 -12.73 8.98
CA TYR A 192 12.17 -12.71 9.93
C TYR A 192 12.69 -14.12 10.20
N ILE A 193 13.96 -14.21 10.58
CA ILE A 193 14.47 -15.36 11.34
C ILE A 193 13.65 -15.48 12.64
N HIS A 194 13.20 -16.68 12.98
CA HIS A 194 12.46 -16.88 14.23
C HIS A 194 13.38 -16.65 15.43
N PRO A 195 13.02 -15.77 16.38
CA PRO A 195 13.83 -15.53 17.57
C PRO A 195 13.68 -16.72 18.54
N ASP A 196 14.47 -17.77 18.36
CA ASP A 196 14.65 -18.78 19.41
C ASP A 196 15.72 -18.32 20.40
N ALA A 197 15.66 -18.82 21.64
CA ALA A 197 16.40 -18.34 22.81
C ALA A 197 17.89 -18.03 22.51
N GLY A 198 18.21 -16.75 22.35
CA GLY A 198 19.57 -16.23 22.14
C GLY A 198 19.89 -15.69 20.74
N ALA A 199 19.01 -15.87 19.74
CA ALA A 199 19.20 -15.31 18.39
C ALA A 199 18.55 -13.92 18.26
N THR A 200 19.25 -12.99 17.60
CA THR A 200 18.67 -11.68 17.25
C THR A 200 17.73 -11.85 16.06
N GLN A 201 16.49 -11.33 16.17
CA GLN A 201 15.54 -11.33 15.06
C GLN A 201 16.12 -10.48 13.91
N ALA A 202 16.18 -11.06 12.71
CA ALA A 202 16.70 -10.40 11.52
C ALA A 202 15.70 -10.49 10.37
N GLU A 203 15.52 -9.40 9.63
CA GLU A 203 14.73 -9.32 8.40
C GLU A 203 15.42 -10.10 7.28
N LEU A 204 14.72 -11.11 6.74
CA LEU A 204 15.15 -11.90 5.60
C LEU A 204 14.61 -11.34 4.29
N ALA A 205 13.35 -10.89 4.31
CA ALA A 205 12.68 -10.35 3.14
C ALA A 205 11.51 -9.45 3.56
N LYS A 206 11.19 -8.48 2.70
CA LYS A 206 10.04 -7.59 2.89
C LYS A 206 9.40 -7.24 1.56
N SER A 207 8.07 -7.19 1.56
CA SER A 207 7.28 -6.67 0.45
C SER A 207 6.19 -5.76 1.00
N THR A 208 5.90 -4.71 0.26
CA THR A 208 4.84 -3.76 0.57
C THR A 208 3.75 -3.77 -0.48
N VAL A 209 2.54 -3.41 -0.09
CA VAL A 209 1.44 -3.08 -0.99
C VAL A 209 0.87 -1.74 -0.56
N THR A 210 0.67 -0.85 -1.52
CA THR A 210 0.01 0.44 -1.28
C THR A 210 -1.50 0.28 -1.44
N ILE A 211 -2.27 0.75 -0.46
CA ILE A 211 -3.72 0.69 -0.44
C ILE A 211 -4.26 2.08 -0.77
N TRP A 212 -5.07 2.17 -1.82
CA TRP A 212 -5.75 3.39 -2.23
C TRP A 212 -7.26 3.37 -1.96
N PRO A 213 -7.87 4.52 -1.65
CA PRO A 213 -9.29 4.60 -1.39
C PRO A 213 -10.13 4.28 -2.64
N VAL A 214 -11.39 3.91 -2.42
CA VAL A 214 -12.39 3.75 -3.47
C VAL A 214 -12.85 5.13 -3.94
N ALA A 215 -12.87 5.32 -5.25
CA ALA A 215 -13.34 6.55 -5.88
C ALA A 215 -14.79 6.88 -5.49
N GLU A 216 -15.10 8.17 -5.38
CA GLU A 216 -16.46 8.68 -5.20
C GLU A 216 -16.76 9.71 -6.30
N GLY A 217 -18.01 9.75 -6.74
CA GLY A 217 -18.49 10.71 -7.72
C GLY A 217 -19.81 11.34 -7.31
N GLY A 218 -20.11 12.51 -7.85
CA GLY A 218 -21.39 13.18 -7.67
C GLY A 218 -21.71 14.09 -8.86
N ILE A 219 -22.98 14.16 -9.23
CA ILE A 219 -23.48 15.08 -10.27
C ILE A 219 -24.21 16.23 -9.56
N GLN A 220 -23.89 17.46 -9.92
CA GLN A 220 -24.50 18.68 -9.40
C GLN A 220 -25.15 19.47 -10.54
N GLY A 221 -26.17 20.28 -10.23
CA GLY A 221 -26.87 21.10 -11.22
C GLY A 221 -27.88 20.35 -12.10
N ILE A 222 -28.04 19.03 -11.87
CA ILE A 222 -29.04 18.18 -12.52
C ILE A 222 -29.88 17.53 -11.43
N ASP A 223 -31.07 18.10 -11.19
CA ASP A 223 -31.94 17.65 -10.11
C ASP A 223 -32.69 16.38 -10.51
N ALA A 224 -32.63 15.36 -9.65
CA ALA A 224 -33.30 14.09 -9.89
C ALA A 224 -34.82 14.27 -10.06
N GLY A 225 -35.36 13.78 -11.17
CA GLY A 225 -36.78 13.83 -11.51
C GLY A 225 -37.28 15.17 -12.03
N ARG A 226 -36.46 16.24 -11.97
CA ARG A 226 -36.86 17.57 -12.43
C ARG A 226 -37.20 17.56 -13.91
N THR A 227 -38.22 18.34 -14.28
CA THR A 227 -38.55 18.60 -15.68
C THR A 227 -37.84 19.86 -16.15
N TYR A 228 -37.13 19.74 -17.25
CA TYR A 228 -36.48 20.84 -17.94
C TYR A 228 -37.16 21.05 -19.29
N ASN A 229 -37.43 22.33 -19.60
CA ASN A 229 -38.00 22.71 -20.89
C ASN A 229 -36.93 22.87 -21.98
N ASP A 230 -35.65 22.82 -21.59
CA ASP A 230 -34.50 22.77 -22.48
C ASP A 230 -33.36 21.96 -21.84
N ALA A 231 -32.31 21.66 -22.59
CA ALA A 231 -31.13 20.97 -22.10
C ALA A 231 -30.50 21.71 -20.89
N PRO A 232 -30.25 21.03 -19.76
CA PRO A 232 -29.55 21.66 -18.63
C PRO A 232 -28.16 22.19 -19.02
N GLN A 233 -27.85 23.43 -18.65
CA GLN A 233 -26.61 24.12 -19.06
C GLN A 233 -25.54 24.22 -17.96
N THR A 234 -25.88 23.96 -16.70
CA THR A 234 -25.01 24.27 -15.54
C THR A 234 -24.56 23.04 -14.76
N GLY A 235 -24.69 21.85 -15.34
CA GLY A 235 -24.35 20.61 -14.65
C GLY A 235 -22.84 20.38 -14.54
N SER A 236 -22.40 19.84 -13.41
CA SER A 236 -21.00 19.46 -13.18
C SER A 236 -20.88 18.10 -12.50
N ILE A 237 -19.72 17.47 -12.68
CA ILE A 237 -19.33 16.24 -12.01
C ILE A 237 -18.21 16.57 -11.04
N THR A 238 -18.35 16.11 -9.80
CA THR A 238 -17.30 16.13 -8.79
C THR A 238 -16.79 14.71 -8.58
N LEU A 239 -15.48 14.53 -8.61
CA LEU A 239 -14.81 13.24 -8.51
C LEU A 239 -13.75 13.33 -7.40
N ARG A 240 -13.70 12.31 -6.56
CA ARG A 240 -12.69 12.16 -5.51
C ARG A 240 -12.08 10.78 -5.57
N ASP A 241 -10.81 10.69 -5.17
CA ASP A 241 -10.10 9.43 -5.00
C ASP A 241 -10.05 8.57 -6.28
N LEU A 242 -10.00 9.19 -7.47
CA LEU A 242 -9.88 8.47 -8.72
C LEU A 242 -8.59 7.65 -8.71
N TYR A 243 -8.71 6.35 -9.02
CA TYR A 243 -7.58 5.44 -8.94
C TYR A 243 -6.43 5.91 -9.86
N PRO A 244 -5.14 5.78 -9.46
CA PRO A 244 -4.03 6.37 -10.20
C PRO A 244 -3.94 5.95 -11.67
N LYS A 245 -4.32 4.70 -11.96
CA LYS A 245 -4.54 4.19 -13.31
C LYS A 245 -6.04 4.09 -13.54
N SER A 246 -6.66 5.07 -14.17
CA SER A 246 -8.11 5.03 -14.44
C SER A 246 -8.53 5.82 -15.66
N VAL A 247 -9.67 5.43 -16.23
CA VAL A 247 -10.40 6.22 -17.22
C VAL A 247 -11.79 6.49 -16.67
N THR A 248 -12.14 7.75 -16.45
CA THR A 248 -13.43 8.15 -15.89
C THR A 248 -14.17 9.03 -16.87
N TYR A 249 -15.47 8.79 -17.04
CA TYR A 249 -16.29 9.54 -17.97
C TYR A 249 -17.75 9.49 -17.54
N ALA A 250 -18.55 10.44 -18.03
CA ALA A 250 -20.00 10.33 -17.98
C ALA A 250 -20.57 9.89 -19.33
N GLN A 251 -21.69 9.18 -19.26
CA GLN A 251 -22.51 8.82 -20.41
C GLN A 251 -23.95 9.28 -20.19
N ILE A 252 -24.69 9.52 -21.26
CA ILE A 252 -26.10 9.89 -21.24
C ILE A 252 -26.92 8.95 -22.13
N TYR A 253 -28.12 8.58 -21.68
CA TYR A 253 -29.07 7.81 -22.46
C TYR A 253 -30.51 8.15 -22.10
N ARG A 254 -31.44 7.84 -23.02
CA ARG A 254 -32.89 7.99 -22.78
C ARG A 254 -33.43 6.81 -21.97
N GLY A 255 -34.33 7.09 -21.04
CA GLY A 255 -34.98 6.14 -20.14
C GLY A 255 -34.53 6.31 -18.69
N LYS A 256 -35.08 5.48 -17.80
CA LYS A 256 -34.66 5.42 -16.38
C LYS A 256 -33.30 4.73 -16.26
N GLN A 257 -32.63 4.98 -15.13
CA GLN A 257 -31.37 4.34 -14.77
C GLN A 257 -31.50 2.80 -14.87
N THR A 258 -30.58 2.19 -15.61
CA THR A 258 -30.57 0.74 -15.88
C THR A 258 -29.12 0.25 -15.84
N THR A 259 -28.81 -0.67 -14.94
CA THR A 259 -27.47 -1.23 -14.78
C THR A 259 -26.93 -1.80 -16.10
N GLY A 260 -25.70 -1.42 -16.45
CA GLY A 260 -25.01 -1.92 -17.64
C GLY A 260 -25.51 -1.34 -18.98
N LYS A 261 -26.44 -0.38 -18.95
CA LYS A 261 -26.90 0.28 -20.17
C LYS A 261 -25.80 1.15 -20.75
N VAL A 262 -25.47 0.93 -22.02
CA VAL A 262 -24.50 1.74 -22.74
C VAL A 262 -25.19 2.98 -23.31
N GLY A 263 -24.69 4.15 -22.91
CA GLY A 263 -25.13 5.45 -23.41
C GLY A 263 -24.12 6.09 -24.36
N VAL A 264 -24.37 7.35 -24.71
CA VAL A 264 -23.44 8.17 -25.46
C VAL A 264 -22.50 8.86 -24.48
N PRO A 265 -21.17 8.70 -24.58
CA PRO A 265 -20.21 9.42 -23.74
C PRO A 265 -20.36 10.94 -23.89
N ILE A 266 -20.26 11.68 -22.79
CA ILE A 266 -20.24 13.14 -22.77
C ILE A 266 -18.78 13.59 -22.95
N PRO A 267 -18.36 14.13 -24.11
CA PRO A 267 -16.95 14.29 -24.43
C PRO A 267 -16.16 15.17 -23.45
N SER A 268 -16.80 16.20 -22.88
CA SER A 268 -16.17 17.13 -21.92
C SER A 268 -15.86 16.49 -20.56
N THR A 269 -16.25 15.23 -20.34
CA THR A 269 -16.14 14.56 -19.04
C THR A 269 -15.11 13.42 -19.03
N VAL A 270 -14.45 13.15 -20.16
CA VAL A 270 -13.48 12.05 -20.26
C VAL A 270 -12.16 12.48 -19.61
N LEU A 271 -11.75 11.74 -18.58
CA LEU A 271 -10.47 11.86 -17.90
C LEU A 271 -9.72 10.54 -17.95
N SER A 272 -8.41 10.61 -18.14
CA SER A 272 -7.52 9.46 -18.03
C SER A 272 -6.33 9.84 -17.16
N TYR A 273 -6.04 8.97 -16.18
CA TYR A 273 -4.87 9.08 -15.32
C TYR A 273 -4.02 7.83 -15.42
N ASP A 274 -2.71 8.05 -15.43
CA ASP A 274 -1.67 7.05 -15.17
C ASP A 274 -0.61 7.70 -14.29
N THR A 275 -0.91 7.79 -13.00
CA THR A 275 -0.10 8.50 -12.00
C THR A 275 0.30 7.56 -10.85
N HIS A 276 1.02 8.09 -9.85
CA HIS A 276 1.44 7.32 -8.68
C HIS A 276 0.40 7.26 -7.56
N ALA A 277 -0.44 8.29 -7.43
CA ALA A 277 -1.40 8.47 -6.33
C ALA A 277 -2.77 8.92 -6.86
N PRO A 278 -3.86 8.70 -6.10
CA PRO A 278 -5.21 9.03 -6.54
C PRO A 278 -5.38 10.50 -6.91
N GLN A 279 -6.37 10.80 -7.76
CA GLN A 279 -6.62 12.14 -8.27
C GLN A 279 -8.04 12.61 -7.94
N ASN A 280 -8.19 13.92 -7.75
CA ASN A 280 -9.49 14.57 -7.59
C ASN A 280 -9.75 15.45 -8.81
N ALA A 281 -11.01 15.56 -9.24
CA ALA A 281 -11.35 16.37 -10.39
C ALA A 281 -12.75 16.96 -10.29
N GLN A 282 -12.96 18.07 -11.00
CA GLN A 282 -14.28 18.64 -11.23
C GLN A 282 -14.42 18.94 -12.72
N LEU A 283 -15.52 18.49 -13.32
CA LEU A 283 -15.76 18.55 -14.76
C LEU A 283 -17.09 19.21 -15.04
N ALA A 284 -17.14 20.04 -16.08
CA ALA A 284 -18.42 20.51 -16.61
C ALA A 284 -19.04 19.43 -17.50
N LEU A 285 -20.36 19.21 -17.37
CA LEU A 285 -21.10 18.34 -18.31
C LEU A 285 -21.14 18.92 -19.73
N GLY A 286 -20.80 20.20 -19.89
CA GLY A 286 -20.78 20.87 -21.19
C GLY A 286 -22.17 21.02 -21.78
N ASN A 287 -22.23 21.16 -23.11
CA ASN A 287 -23.51 21.31 -23.81
C ASN A 287 -24.18 19.95 -24.03
N LEU A 288 -25.18 19.64 -23.21
CA LEU A 288 -25.99 18.43 -23.35
C LEU A 288 -26.96 18.46 -24.54
N GLY A 289 -27.23 19.64 -25.11
CA GLY A 289 -28.28 19.83 -26.12
C GLY A 289 -28.11 18.97 -27.37
N SER A 290 -26.87 18.74 -27.81
CA SER A 290 -26.56 17.87 -28.95
C SER A 290 -26.74 16.38 -28.67
N LEU A 291 -26.78 16.00 -27.38
CA LEU A 291 -26.95 14.62 -26.92
C LEU A 291 -28.41 14.31 -26.56
N LEU A 292 -29.27 15.33 -26.56
CA LEU A 292 -30.68 15.27 -26.16
C LEU A 292 -31.60 15.49 -27.36
N GLY A 293 -32.18 14.40 -27.85
CA GLY A 293 -33.12 14.40 -28.97
C GLY A 293 -34.56 14.73 -28.54
N GLU A 294 -35.37 13.67 -28.39
CA GLU A 294 -36.81 13.77 -28.11
C GLU A 294 -37.12 14.07 -26.64
N ASP A 295 -38.34 14.56 -26.38
CA ASP A 295 -38.91 14.65 -25.04
C ASP A 295 -38.93 13.27 -24.36
N GLY A 296 -38.67 13.24 -23.06
CA GLY A 296 -38.66 12.02 -22.26
C GLY A 296 -37.71 12.06 -21.08
N ILE A 297 -37.58 10.93 -20.39
CA ILE A 297 -36.62 10.76 -19.29
C ILE A 297 -35.23 10.53 -19.89
N TYR A 298 -34.22 11.18 -19.34
CA TYR A 298 -32.81 10.93 -19.61
C TYR A 298 -32.09 10.61 -18.30
N THR A 299 -31.09 9.74 -18.38
CA THR A 299 -30.18 9.42 -17.29
C THR A 299 -28.75 9.71 -17.71
N ILE A 300 -28.02 10.39 -16.84
CA ILE A 300 -26.57 10.55 -16.90
C ILE A 300 -25.96 9.60 -15.87
N GLU A 301 -24.96 8.84 -16.25
CA GLU A 301 -24.17 7.98 -15.36
C GLU A 301 -22.69 8.37 -15.43
N VAL A 302 -22.02 8.36 -14.29
CA VAL A 302 -20.58 8.54 -14.16
C VAL A 302 -19.96 7.17 -13.90
N LEU A 303 -19.02 6.79 -14.77
CA LEU A 303 -18.35 5.50 -14.76
C LEU A 303 -16.85 5.69 -14.65
N THR A 304 -16.17 4.75 -13.99
CA THR A 304 -14.71 4.68 -13.92
C THR A 304 -14.22 3.30 -14.29
N ILE A 305 -13.20 3.21 -15.11
CA ILE A 305 -12.51 1.98 -15.48
C ILE A 305 -11.17 1.98 -14.74
N THR A 306 -10.88 0.90 -14.03
CA THR A 306 -9.63 0.70 -13.28
C THR A 306 -8.99 -0.64 -13.70
N PRO A 307 -7.76 -0.96 -13.27
CA PRO A 307 -7.16 -2.28 -13.51
C PRO A 307 -7.93 -3.44 -12.89
N PHE A 308 -8.83 -3.14 -11.95
CA PHE A 308 -9.61 -4.16 -11.24
C PHE A 308 -10.81 -4.62 -12.07
N ASN A 309 -11.43 -5.73 -11.66
CA ASN A 309 -12.64 -6.27 -12.30
C ASN A 309 -12.45 -6.54 -13.81
N GLY A 310 -11.23 -6.89 -14.23
CA GLY A 310 -10.93 -7.13 -15.65
C GLY A 310 -11.08 -5.90 -16.54
N GLY A 311 -11.03 -4.68 -15.99
CA GLY A 311 -11.21 -3.44 -16.74
C GLY A 311 -12.67 -3.13 -17.09
N ALA A 312 -13.64 -3.78 -16.45
CA ALA A 312 -15.04 -3.42 -16.60
C ALA A 312 -15.34 -2.04 -15.98
N PRO A 313 -16.20 -1.20 -16.60
CA PRO A 313 -16.63 0.05 -16.02
C PRO A 313 -17.37 -0.14 -14.70
N GLU A 314 -17.01 0.66 -13.71
CA GLU A 314 -17.57 0.69 -12.37
C GLU A 314 -18.38 1.98 -12.18
N TYR A 315 -19.51 1.84 -11.49
CA TYR A 315 -20.46 2.92 -11.32
C TYR A 315 -20.07 3.85 -10.15
N LEU A 316 -20.09 5.17 -10.39
CA LEU A 316 -19.82 6.19 -9.36
C LEU A 316 -21.07 7.00 -8.98
N ALA A 317 -21.84 7.48 -9.95
CA ALA A 317 -23.00 8.35 -9.72
C ALA A 317 -23.98 8.35 -10.89
N HIS A 318 -25.22 8.78 -10.64
CA HIS A 318 -26.21 9.04 -11.69
C HIS A 318 -27.12 10.20 -11.33
N ALA A 319 -27.75 10.76 -12.35
CA ALA A 319 -28.87 11.68 -12.24
C ALA A 319 -29.85 11.40 -13.37
N SER A 320 -31.15 11.32 -13.07
CA SER A 320 -32.19 11.18 -14.08
C SER A 320 -33.09 12.41 -14.07
N PHE A 321 -33.45 12.93 -15.24
CA PHE A 321 -34.29 14.11 -15.39
C PHE A 321 -35.27 13.95 -16.56
N ASN A 322 -36.30 14.78 -16.60
CA ASN A 322 -37.29 14.82 -17.68
C ASN A 322 -36.97 15.99 -18.61
N LEU A 323 -36.94 15.75 -19.92
CA LEU A 323 -36.91 16.77 -20.95
C LEU A 323 -38.31 16.91 -21.56
N LYS A 324 -38.86 18.13 -21.55
CA LYS A 324 -40.16 18.46 -22.14
C LYS A 324 -40.10 19.82 -22.83
N ARG A 325 -39.65 19.83 -24.09
CA ARG A 325 -39.56 21.04 -24.93
C ARG A 325 -40.94 21.47 -25.45
N THR A 326 -41.88 20.53 -25.56
CA THR A 326 -43.22 20.83 -26.08
C THR A 326 -44.12 21.45 -25.00
N ILE A 327 -44.42 22.74 -25.13
CA ILE A 327 -45.51 23.38 -24.39
C ILE A 327 -46.80 23.06 -25.14
N ARG A 328 -47.68 22.24 -24.55
CA ARG A 328 -49.05 22.12 -25.05
C ARG A 328 -49.80 23.40 -24.63
N THR A 329 -50.04 24.28 -25.60
CA THR A 329 -51.09 25.30 -25.54
C THR A 329 -52.47 24.66 -25.56
#